data_AF-A0A2D7T986-F1
#
_entry.id   AF-A0A2D7T986-F1
#
_cell.length_a   1.000
_cell.length_b   1.000
_cell.length_c   1.000
_cell.angle_alpha   90.00
_cell.angle_beta   90.00
_cell.angle_gamma   90.00
#
_symmetry.space_group_name_H-M   'P 1'
#
loop_
_entity.id
_entity.type
_entity.pdbx_description
1 polymer ?
#
loop_
_entity_poly.entity_id
_entity_poly.type
_entity_poly.pdbx_seq_one_letter_code
_entity_poly.pdbx_strand_id
1 'polypeptide(L)'
;MAMNRKLTLYRWMPLILVGIMVLSSVSLLTGNTSELKKESFVENTDARQTPEDQLVAECEGITFEDMFVYTHAIFDITINDDWKSADVWGIGWVNGSEAAEVRKDIDELMSNIPGNDATNPLTPNAQGNDGKYSTDERDALEDVGSACVEKTRVRFGLNDVLHREDGEWNNMSWVGDTLLLSDQEIGCVLSQGGDPQGCEITSVEEEDPTYEDGCDGKGDSDCQWVDVTSQRDFVLWVHGTTTFDKIDYNSFTLAVNSTNISSASLKVTMPTTPEPIRLGETQSNLNCDDEWDDEGTIYTADCQSTSIFDKETSSKMVNGGNNYQFETEFSYDFDLWPATQHDFFDFTTAEPEDNNPPEWTDGAPADGTKIPFVNKASEGEQIIFTAEQISSWYYDDYSAAQINC
;
A
#
# COMPACT_ATOMS: atom_id res chain seq x y z
N MET A 1 -7.00 -6.08 16.57
CA MET A 1 -7.29 -7.55 16.47
C MET A 1 -8.80 -7.87 16.32
N ALA A 2 -9.56 -7.06 15.58
CA ALA A 2 -11.00 -7.30 15.28
C ALA A 2 -11.30 -7.46 13.77
N MET A 3 -10.35 -7.16 12.89
CA MET A 3 -10.49 -7.28 11.44
C MET A 3 -10.33 -8.71 10.92
N ASN A 4 -9.77 -9.62 11.73
CA ASN A 4 -9.55 -11.03 11.42
C ASN A 4 -10.85 -11.87 11.30
N ARG A 5 -12.02 -11.24 11.33
CA ARG A 5 -13.32 -11.86 11.03
C ARG A 5 -13.89 -11.48 9.66
N LYS A 6 -13.45 -10.38 9.04
CA LYS A 6 -14.04 -9.97 7.74
C LYS A 6 -13.51 -10.78 6.56
N LEU A 7 -12.27 -11.28 6.61
CA LEU A 7 -11.81 -12.32 5.68
C LEU A 7 -12.54 -13.66 5.86
N THR A 8 -13.09 -13.94 7.06
CA THR A 8 -13.79 -15.21 7.28
C THR A 8 -15.20 -15.29 6.68
N LEU A 9 -15.83 -14.17 6.30
CA LEU A 9 -17.13 -14.16 5.62
C LEU A 9 -16.97 -14.23 4.09
N TYR A 10 -15.97 -13.53 3.54
CA TYR A 10 -15.56 -13.70 2.14
C TYR A 10 -15.07 -15.14 1.85
N ARG A 11 -14.43 -15.81 2.84
CA ARG A 11 -14.02 -17.23 2.80
C ARG A 11 -15.12 -18.25 2.46
N TRP A 12 -16.41 -17.90 2.56
CA TRP A 12 -17.52 -18.83 2.26
C TRP A 12 -18.41 -18.35 1.10
N MET A 13 -18.16 -17.17 0.53
CA MET A 13 -18.94 -16.64 -0.58
C MET A 13 -18.92 -17.54 -1.82
N PRO A 14 -17.77 -18.13 -2.26
CA PRO A 14 -17.78 -19.07 -3.37
C PRO A 14 -18.54 -20.37 -3.06
N LEU A 15 -18.48 -20.89 -1.83
CA LEU A 15 -19.23 -22.09 -1.42
C LEU A 15 -20.75 -21.85 -1.38
N ILE A 16 -21.18 -20.66 -0.97
CA ILE A 16 -22.60 -20.26 -0.95
C ILE A 16 -23.11 -20.03 -2.38
N LEU A 17 -22.34 -19.39 -3.26
CA LEU A 17 -22.69 -19.18 -4.67
C LEU A 17 -22.78 -20.48 -5.46
N VAL A 18 -21.85 -21.42 -5.26
CA VAL A 18 -21.92 -22.77 -5.84
C VAL A 18 -23.14 -23.53 -5.31
N GLY A 19 -23.47 -23.40 -4.02
CA GLY A 19 -24.70 -23.98 -3.44
C GLY A 19 -25.99 -23.43 -4.07
N ILE A 20 -26.06 -22.12 -4.31
CA ILE A 20 -27.23 -21.45 -4.92
C ILE A 20 -27.36 -21.79 -6.42
N MET A 21 -26.25 -21.95 -7.15
CA MET A 21 -26.26 -22.41 -8.56
C MET A 21 -26.71 -23.87 -8.70
N VAL A 22 -26.36 -24.74 -7.75
CA VAL A 22 -26.83 -26.14 -7.74
C VAL A 22 -28.32 -26.23 -7.36
N LEU A 23 -28.82 -25.36 -6.48
CA LEU A 23 -30.24 -25.29 -6.11
C LEU A 23 -31.14 -24.70 -7.21
N SER A 24 -30.62 -23.78 -8.03
CA SER A 24 -31.37 -23.15 -9.14
C SER A 24 -31.45 -24.00 -10.42
N SER A 25 -30.63 -25.05 -10.53
CA SER A 25 -30.69 -26.01 -11.65
C SER A 25 -31.74 -27.12 -11.49
N VAL A 26 -32.43 -27.18 -10.33
CA VAL A 26 -33.52 -28.14 -10.07
C VAL A 26 -34.86 -27.40 -9.92
N SER A 27 -35.35 -26.83 -11.02
CA SER A 27 -36.78 -26.51 -11.20
C SER A 27 -37.11 -26.27 -12.67
N LEU A 28 -37.40 -27.36 -13.39
CA LEU A 28 -38.05 -27.30 -14.69
C LEU A 28 -39.56 -27.57 -14.53
N LEU A 29 -40.34 -26.64 -15.10
CA LEU A 29 -41.67 -26.80 -15.69
C LEU A 29 -42.88 -26.86 -14.75
N THR A 30 -43.59 -25.73 -14.61
CA THR A 30 -45.03 -25.64 -14.95
C THR A 30 -45.48 -24.18 -15.09
N GLY A 31 -46.04 -23.81 -16.26
CA GLY A 31 -47.26 -22.99 -16.29
C GLY A 31 -47.17 -21.50 -16.68
N ASN A 32 -47.39 -21.24 -17.97
CA ASN A 32 -48.02 -20.07 -18.61
C ASN A 32 -47.38 -18.67 -18.59
N THR A 33 -47.01 -18.27 -19.80
CA THR A 33 -46.76 -16.92 -20.29
C THR A 33 -48.04 -16.09 -20.43
N SER A 34 -48.01 -14.85 -19.94
CA SER A 34 -48.70 -13.73 -20.60
C SER A 34 -48.07 -12.41 -20.16
N GLU A 35 -47.28 -11.86 -21.09
CA GLU A 35 -46.89 -10.46 -21.33
C GLU A 35 -46.46 -9.57 -20.15
N LEU A 36 -45.25 -9.00 -20.29
CA LEU A 36 -45.09 -7.54 -20.39
C LEU A 36 -43.77 -7.22 -21.11
N LYS A 37 -43.91 -6.50 -22.23
CA LYS A 37 -42.84 -5.90 -23.03
C LYS A 37 -41.83 -5.15 -22.16
N LYS A 38 -40.54 -5.48 -22.31
CA LYS A 38 -39.45 -4.51 -22.26
C LYS A 38 -38.44 -4.89 -23.34
N GLU A 39 -37.95 -3.89 -24.03
CA GLU A 39 -37.10 -3.98 -25.21
C GLU A 39 -35.95 -4.96 -25.01
N SER A 40 -35.63 -5.71 -26.06
CA SER A 40 -34.48 -6.62 -26.11
C SER A 40 -33.21 -5.83 -25.86
N PHE A 41 -32.73 -5.82 -24.62
CA PHE A 41 -31.29 -5.73 -24.39
C PHE A 41 -30.69 -6.90 -25.16
N VAL A 42 -29.85 -6.58 -26.15
CA VAL A 42 -28.93 -7.56 -26.70
C VAL A 42 -27.99 -7.88 -25.55
N GLU A 43 -28.26 -8.97 -24.85
CA GLU A 43 -27.25 -9.62 -24.02
C GLU A 43 -26.11 -9.99 -24.96
N ASN A 44 -25.05 -9.19 -24.96
CA ASN A 44 -23.77 -9.65 -25.46
C ASN A 44 -23.38 -10.83 -24.56
N THR A 45 -23.48 -12.02 -25.12
CA THR A 45 -22.98 -13.27 -24.56
C THR A 45 -21.53 -13.44 -24.99
N ASP A 46 -20.70 -12.48 -24.58
CA ASP A 46 -19.24 -12.62 -24.47
C ASP A 46 -18.95 -12.52 -22.96
N ALA A 47 -18.25 -13.40 -22.26
CA ALA A 47 -17.72 -14.72 -22.50
C ALA A 47 -17.64 -15.36 -21.09
N ARG A 48 -17.41 -16.66 -21.01
CA ARG A 48 -17.18 -17.40 -19.77
C ARG A 48 -16.08 -16.71 -18.94
N GLN A 49 -16.42 -15.98 -17.86
CA GLN A 49 -15.43 -15.45 -16.93
C GLN A 49 -14.58 -16.62 -16.43
N THR A 50 -13.26 -16.53 -16.58
CA THR A 50 -12.38 -17.49 -15.93
C THR A 50 -12.47 -17.26 -14.43
N PRO A 51 -12.24 -18.26 -13.57
CA PRO A 51 -12.26 -17.98 -12.13
C PRO A 51 -11.10 -17.07 -11.68
N GLU A 52 -10.04 -16.91 -12.49
CA GLU A 52 -9.05 -15.83 -12.32
C GLU A 52 -9.69 -14.44 -12.53
N ASP A 53 -10.52 -14.26 -13.57
CA ASP A 53 -11.27 -13.01 -13.77
C ASP A 53 -12.21 -12.71 -12.60
N GLN A 54 -12.76 -13.76 -11.98
CA GLN A 54 -13.62 -13.63 -10.80
C GLN A 54 -12.81 -13.20 -9.56
N LEU A 55 -11.62 -13.78 -9.36
CA LEU A 55 -10.72 -13.40 -8.26
C LEU A 55 -10.24 -11.95 -8.39
N VAL A 56 -9.87 -11.54 -9.60
CA VAL A 56 -9.49 -10.14 -9.89
C VAL A 56 -10.67 -9.18 -9.68
N ALA A 57 -11.89 -9.61 -9.97
CA ALA A 57 -13.09 -8.81 -9.69
C ALA A 57 -13.35 -8.62 -8.19
N GLU A 58 -12.92 -9.56 -7.33
CA GLU A 58 -13.03 -9.41 -5.86
C GLU A 58 -12.06 -8.35 -5.30
N CYS A 59 -11.03 -7.98 -6.08
CA CYS A 59 -10.13 -6.89 -5.74
C CYS A 59 -10.72 -5.50 -6.02
N GLU A 60 -11.89 -5.41 -6.65
CA GLU A 60 -12.52 -4.13 -6.94
C GLU A 60 -12.99 -3.45 -5.64
N GLY A 61 -12.40 -2.29 -5.36
CA GLY A 61 -12.84 -1.45 -4.25
C GLY A 61 -12.11 -1.67 -2.92
N ILE A 62 -11.23 -2.68 -2.82
CA ILE A 62 -10.33 -2.87 -1.68
C ILE A 62 -9.08 -1.99 -1.86
N THR A 63 -8.37 -1.67 -0.77
CA THR A 63 -7.08 -0.99 -0.84
C THR A 63 -5.92 -1.97 -0.66
N PHE A 64 -4.67 -1.53 -0.87
CA PHE A 64 -3.48 -2.37 -0.66
C PHE A 64 -3.40 -2.94 0.77
N GLU A 65 -3.77 -2.14 1.76
CA GLU A 65 -3.83 -2.49 3.19
C GLU A 65 -4.93 -3.50 3.53
N ASP A 66 -5.93 -3.63 2.66
CA ASP A 66 -6.95 -4.67 2.79
C ASP A 66 -6.47 -6.00 2.16
N MET A 67 -5.46 -5.96 1.28
CA MET A 67 -4.92 -7.12 0.58
C MET A 67 -3.87 -7.87 1.42
N PHE A 68 -3.01 -7.16 2.14
CA PHE A 68 -1.97 -7.78 2.97
C PHE A 68 -1.75 -7.08 4.30
N VAL A 69 -1.48 -7.87 5.34
CA VAL A 69 -1.03 -7.37 6.64
C VAL A 69 0.46 -7.04 6.57
N TYR A 70 0.84 -5.89 7.12
CA TYR A 70 2.24 -5.50 7.28
C TYR A 70 2.47 -4.84 8.65
N THR A 71 3.71 -4.96 9.12
CA THR A 71 4.17 -4.33 10.36
C THR A 71 4.51 -2.85 10.15
N HIS A 72 5.09 -2.52 8.99
CA HIS A 72 5.30 -1.15 8.53
C HIS A 72 5.30 -1.11 7.00
N ALA A 73 4.88 -0.01 6.40
CA ALA A 73 4.95 0.20 4.96
C ALA A 73 5.55 1.56 4.59
N ILE A 74 6.23 1.62 3.44
CA ILE A 74 6.66 2.87 2.81
C ILE A 74 5.92 3.02 1.49
N PHE A 75 5.29 4.16 1.30
CA PHE A 75 4.77 4.61 0.03
C PHE A 75 5.67 5.71 -0.52
N ASP A 76 6.36 5.44 -1.62
CA ASP A 76 7.20 6.40 -2.34
C ASP A 76 6.53 6.76 -3.66
N ILE A 77 6.03 7.99 -3.73
CA ILE A 77 5.28 8.51 -4.85
C ILE A 77 6.11 9.57 -5.55
N THR A 78 6.30 9.45 -6.86
CA THR A 78 6.89 10.49 -7.68
C THR A 78 5.86 10.97 -8.69
N ILE A 79 5.35 12.19 -8.49
CA ILE A 79 4.47 12.84 -9.46
C ILE A 79 5.29 13.16 -10.71
N ASN A 80 4.78 12.82 -11.89
CA ASN A 80 5.47 12.98 -13.16
C ASN A 80 5.31 14.41 -13.73
N ASP A 81 6.24 14.81 -14.60
CA ASP A 81 6.29 16.15 -15.23
C ASP A 81 5.01 16.54 -16.01
N ASP A 82 4.16 15.57 -16.35
CA ASP A 82 2.90 15.82 -17.04
C ASP A 82 1.77 16.26 -16.10
N TRP A 83 2.00 16.20 -14.78
CA TRP A 83 1.05 16.57 -13.71
C TRP A 83 -0.29 15.83 -13.80
N LYS A 84 -0.29 14.63 -14.37
CA LYS A 84 -1.47 13.76 -14.54
C LYS A 84 -1.18 12.27 -14.32
N SER A 85 0.04 11.96 -13.90
CA SER A 85 0.49 10.61 -13.59
C SER A 85 1.53 10.62 -12.49
N ALA A 86 1.70 9.47 -11.83
CA ALA A 86 2.74 9.28 -10.82
C ALA A 86 3.27 7.85 -10.84
N ASP A 87 4.57 7.72 -10.60
CA ASP A 87 5.21 6.45 -10.28
C ASP A 87 5.01 6.17 -8.77
N VAL A 88 4.52 5.00 -8.43
CA VAL A 88 4.20 4.63 -7.04
C VAL A 88 4.91 3.33 -6.68
N TRP A 89 5.70 3.38 -5.62
CA TRP A 89 6.28 2.23 -4.95
C TRP A 89 5.61 2.07 -3.59
N GLY A 90 5.05 0.89 -3.34
CA GLY A 90 4.62 0.46 -2.00
C GLY A 90 5.53 -0.64 -1.52
N ILE A 91 6.16 -0.49 -0.36
CA ILE A 91 7.05 -1.50 0.23
C ILE A 91 6.53 -1.80 1.63
N GLY A 92 6.01 -3.00 1.87
CA GLY A 92 5.53 -3.48 3.16
C GLY A 92 6.51 -4.49 3.77
N TRP A 93 6.87 -4.29 5.03
CA TRP A 93 7.62 -5.26 5.83
C TRP A 93 6.67 -6.09 6.68
N VAL A 94 6.82 -7.40 6.64
CA VAL A 94 6.03 -8.34 7.43
C VAL A 94 6.99 -9.16 8.29
N ASN A 95 6.86 -9.06 9.60
CA ASN A 95 7.81 -9.66 10.54
C ASN A 95 7.10 -10.60 11.51
N GLY A 96 7.82 -11.59 12.03
CA GLY A 96 7.35 -12.42 13.13
C GLY A 96 6.06 -13.20 12.83
N SER A 97 5.06 -13.09 13.72
CA SER A 97 3.79 -13.83 13.60
C SER A 97 2.96 -13.43 12.38
N GLU A 98 3.01 -12.15 12.02
CA GLU A 98 2.32 -11.55 10.90
C GLU A 98 2.85 -12.12 9.58
N ALA A 99 4.14 -12.47 9.54
CA ALA A 99 4.74 -13.11 8.38
C ALA A 99 4.20 -14.53 8.15
N ALA A 100 3.97 -15.28 9.22
CA ALA A 100 3.31 -16.59 9.12
C ALA A 100 1.84 -16.46 8.71
N GLU A 101 1.14 -15.43 9.20
CA GLU A 101 -0.26 -15.15 8.83
C GLU A 101 -0.37 -14.83 7.33
N VAL A 102 0.46 -13.93 6.80
CA VAL A 102 0.41 -13.59 5.37
C VAL A 102 0.79 -14.78 4.48
N ARG A 103 1.79 -15.60 4.85
CA ARG A 103 2.11 -16.82 4.08
C ARG A 103 0.94 -17.79 4.03
N LYS A 104 0.26 -17.96 5.17
CA LYS A 104 -0.92 -18.80 5.25
C LYS A 104 -2.09 -18.24 4.41
N ASP A 105 -2.29 -16.92 4.43
CA ASP A 105 -3.33 -16.27 3.63
C ASP A 105 -3.05 -16.43 2.14
N ILE A 106 -1.78 -16.35 1.72
CA ILE A 106 -1.35 -16.61 0.34
C ILE A 106 -1.58 -18.09 -0.04
N ASP A 107 -1.16 -19.03 0.79
CA ASP A 107 -1.40 -20.47 0.60
C ASP A 107 -2.92 -20.77 0.48
N GLU A 108 -3.75 -20.20 1.35
CA GLU A 108 -5.21 -20.29 1.26
C GLU A 108 -5.74 -19.64 -0.05
N LEU A 109 -5.22 -18.49 -0.45
CA LEU A 109 -5.60 -17.78 -1.68
C LEU A 109 -5.28 -18.60 -2.95
N MET A 110 -4.11 -19.24 -3.01
CA MET A 110 -3.68 -20.03 -4.17
C MET A 110 -4.66 -21.17 -4.47
N SER A 111 -5.30 -21.74 -3.46
CA SER A 111 -6.30 -22.81 -3.64
C SER A 111 -7.56 -22.33 -4.40
N ASN A 112 -7.80 -21.02 -4.44
CA ASN A 112 -8.91 -20.42 -5.19
C ASN A 112 -8.58 -20.18 -6.67
N ILE A 113 -7.31 -20.25 -7.05
CA ILE A 113 -6.89 -20.10 -8.45
C ILE A 113 -7.14 -21.43 -9.19
N PRO A 114 -7.85 -21.41 -10.34
CA PRO A 114 -8.16 -22.61 -11.11
C PRO A 114 -6.94 -23.42 -11.52
N GLY A 115 -6.89 -24.64 -11.03
CA GLY A 115 -5.77 -25.54 -11.30
C GLY A 115 -4.73 -25.52 -10.18
N ASN A 116 -4.68 -24.51 -9.34
CA ASN A 116 -3.77 -24.44 -8.20
C ASN A 116 -4.31 -25.14 -6.93
N ASP A 117 -5.33 -25.99 -7.08
CA ASP A 117 -5.79 -26.88 -6.01
C ASP A 117 -4.81 -28.05 -5.85
N ALA A 118 -4.51 -28.43 -4.60
CA ALA A 118 -3.74 -29.61 -4.21
C ALA A 118 -4.19 -30.92 -4.89
N THR A 119 -5.41 -30.96 -5.44
CA THR A 119 -5.94 -32.11 -6.18
C THR A 119 -5.61 -32.13 -7.69
N ASN A 120 -5.03 -31.05 -8.25
CA ASN A 120 -4.70 -30.98 -9.67
C ASN A 120 -3.29 -31.53 -9.98
N PRO A 121 -3.18 -32.67 -10.70
CA PRO A 121 -1.89 -33.25 -11.05
C PRO A 121 -1.14 -32.53 -12.19
N LEU A 122 -1.72 -31.47 -12.78
CA LEU A 122 -1.12 -30.73 -13.92
C LEU A 122 -0.34 -29.48 -13.51
N THR A 123 -0.49 -29.02 -12.27
CA THR A 123 0.21 -27.85 -11.67
C THR A 123 0.60 -28.20 -10.22
N PRO A 124 1.43 -29.24 -10.04
CA PRO A 124 1.75 -29.82 -8.73
C PRO A 124 2.53 -28.89 -7.79
N ASN A 125 3.02 -27.76 -8.29
CA ASN A 125 3.94 -26.88 -7.57
C ASN A 125 3.31 -25.56 -7.11
N ALA A 126 2.15 -25.19 -7.65
CA ALA A 126 1.41 -23.98 -7.27
C ALA A 126 0.16 -24.37 -6.46
N GLN A 127 0.30 -25.34 -5.56
CA GLN A 127 -0.82 -25.95 -4.86
C GLN A 127 -1.14 -25.22 -3.58
N GLY A 128 -2.20 -24.42 -3.59
CA GLY A 128 -2.64 -23.76 -2.37
C GLY A 128 -3.27 -24.71 -1.37
N ASN A 129 -3.22 -24.28 -0.11
CA ASN A 129 -3.67 -24.97 1.08
C ASN A 129 -2.95 -26.31 1.31
N ASP A 130 -1.67 -26.37 0.93
CA ASP A 130 -0.77 -27.50 1.17
C ASP A 130 0.18 -27.26 2.37
N GLY A 131 0.13 -26.04 2.94
CA GLY A 131 0.94 -25.63 4.09
C GLY A 131 2.36 -25.18 3.72
N LYS A 132 2.63 -24.96 2.43
CA LYS A 132 3.90 -24.46 1.92
C LYS A 132 3.67 -23.15 1.16
N TYR A 133 4.77 -22.43 0.97
CA TYR A 133 4.85 -21.27 0.10
C TYR A 133 6.07 -21.44 -0.80
N SER A 134 5.84 -21.78 -2.07
CA SER A 134 6.87 -22.11 -3.07
C SER A 134 7.17 -20.95 -4.02
N THR A 135 8.26 -21.07 -4.80
CA THR A 135 8.56 -20.15 -5.91
C THR A 135 7.46 -20.11 -6.96
N ASP A 136 6.75 -21.22 -7.20
CA ASP A 136 5.70 -21.30 -8.21
C ASP A 136 4.41 -20.64 -7.70
N GLU A 137 4.13 -20.70 -6.38
CA GLU A 137 3.05 -19.94 -5.75
C GLU A 137 3.34 -18.44 -5.70
N ARG A 138 4.60 -18.06 -5.48
CA ARG A 138 5.02 -16.67 -5.66
C ARG A 138 4.74 -16.20 -7.08
N ASP A 139 5.23 -16.90 -8.09
CA ASP A 139 5.07 -16.49 -9.49
C ASP A 139 3.58 -16.41 -9.88
N ALA A 140 2.74 -17.30 -9.33
CA ALA A 140 1.28 -17.22 -9.49
C ALA A 140 0.65 -16.03 -8.74
N LEU A 141 1.12 -15.71 -7.54
CA LEU A 141 0.71 -14.54 -6.78
C LEU A 141 1.13 -13.24 -7.47
N GLU A 142 2.30 -13.20 -8.11
CA GLU A 142 2.76 -12.05 -8.89
C GLU A 142 1.80 -11.79 -10.06
N ASP A 143 1.40 -12.82 -10.80
CA ASP A 143 0.49 -12.69 -11.95
C ASP A 143 -0.92 -12.23 -11.52
N VAL A 144 -1.53 -12.94 -10.57
CA VAL A 144 -2.87 -12.60 -10.07
C VAL A 144 -2.87 -11.29 -9.28
N GLY A 145 -1.85 -11.07 -8.46
CA GLY A 145 -1.68 -9.89 -7.65
C GLY A 145 -1.48 -8.63 -8.48
N SER A 146 -0.70 -8.70 -9.56
CA SER A 146 -0.58 -7.61 -10.53
C SER A 146 -1.93 -7.21 -11.13
N ALA A 147 -2.73 -8.17 -11.55
CA ALA A 147 -4.07 -7.92 -12.06
C ALA A 147 -5.04 -7.39 -10.98
N CYS A 148 -4.90 -7.88 -9.75
CA CYS A 148 -5.67 -7.44 -8.59
C CYS A 148 -5.37 -5.98 -8.22
N VAL A 149 -4.09 -5.57 -8.16
CA VAL A 149 -3.69 -4.20 -7.82
C VAL A 149 -4.29 -3.19 -8.79
N GLU A 150 -4.37 -3.49 -10.09
CA GLU A 150 -5.03 -2.62 -11.07
C GLU A 150 -6.51 -2.33 -10.76
N LYS A 151 -7.18 -3.17 -9.95
CA LYS A 151 -8.57 -2.98 -9.50
C LYS A 151 -8.69 -2.35 -8.11
N THR A 152 -7.58 -2.29 -7.36
CA THR A 152 -7.57 -1.70 -6.01
C THR A 152 -7.76 -0.19 -6.07
N ARG A 153 -8.30 0.36 -4.97
CA ARG A 153 -8.37 1.79 -4.76
C ARG A 153 -7.07 2.31 -4.19
N VAL A 154 -6.55 3.36 -4.82
CA VAL A 154 -5.46 4.15 -4.27
C VAL A 154 -6.05 5.11 -3.21
N ARG A 155 -5.42 5.20 -2.03
CA ARG A 155 -5.88 6.03 -0.90
C ARG A 155 -5.58 7.53 -1.05
N PHE A 156 -5.07 7.92 -2.21
CA PHE A 156 -4.61 9.27 -2.50
C PHE A 156 -5.56 9.95 -3.47
N GLY A 157 -5.99 11.14 -3.09
CA GLY A 157 -6.79 12.04 -3.92
C GLY A 157 -6.12 13.40 -4.03
N LEU A 158 -6.24 14.02 -5.19
CA LEU A 158 -5.74 15.37 -5.44
C LEU A 158 -6.91 16.33 -5.66
N ASN A 159 -6.69 17.63 -5.42
CA ASN A 159 -7.67 18.66 -5.77
C ASN A 159 -6.96 19.97 -6.14
N ASP A 160 -7.39 20.61 -7.23
CA ASP A 160 -6.86 21.89 -7.74
C ASP A 160 -7.29 23.11 -6.92
N VAL A 161 -8.19 22.90 -5.96
CA VAL A 161 -8.62 23.93 -5.02
C VAL A 161 -8.20 23.49 -3.62
N LEU A 162 -7.72 24.44 -2.81
CA LEU A 162 -7.59 24.25 -1.36
C LEU A 162 -8.97 23.88 -0.81
N HIS A 163 -9.19 22.58 -0.66
CA HIS A 163 -10.49 22.02 -0.36
C HIS A 163 -10.30 20.90 0.64
N ARG A 164 -10.99 21.00 1.78
CA ARG A 164 -10.81 20.10 2.93
C ARG A 164 -12.15 19.54 3.42
N GLU A 165 -13.18 19.64 2.58
CA GLU A 165 -14.53 19.13 2.84
C GLU A 165 -14.80 17.89 1.96
N ASP A 166 -15.86 17.16 2.29
CA ASP A 166 -16.34 16.03 1.49
C ASP A 166 -16.78 16.51 0.10
N GLY A 167 -16.13 16.00 -0.94
CA GLY A 167 -16.35 16.37 -2.34
C GLY A 167 -15.76 15.34 -3.30
N GLU A 168 -15.96 15.55 -4.60
CA GLU A 168 -15.32 14.72 -5.62
C GLU A 168 -13.81 15.03 -5.66
N TRP A 169 -13.01 14.08 -5.19
CA TRP A 169 -11.56 14.12 -5.26
C TRP A 169 -11.07 13.57 -6.60
N ASN A 170 -9.99 14.15 -7.13
CA ASN A 170 -9.27 13.60 -8.27
C ASN A 170 -8.45 12.39 -7.81
N ASN A 171 -9.12 11.24 -7.76
CA ASN A 171 -8.53 10.00 -7.24
C ASN A 171 -7.49 9.44 -8.20
N MET A 172 -6.38 8.99 -7.64
CA MET A 172 -5.38 8.25 -8.38
C MET A 172 -5.92 6.86 -8.71
N SER A 173 -5.67 6.37 -9.93
CA SER A 173 -6.02 5.03 -10.37
C SER A 173 -4.83 4.38 -11.04
N TRP A 174 -4.55 3.12 -10.70
CA TRP A 174 -3.51 2.33 -11.36
C TRP A 174 -3.77 2.22 -12.86
N VAL A 175 -2.71 2.25 -13.65
CA VAL A 175 -2.75 2.03 -15.09
C VAL A 175 -1.68 1.03 -15.45
N GLY A 176 -2.09 -0.08 -16.09
CA GLY A 176 -1.32 -1.04 -16.87
C GLY A 176 0.11 -1.35 -16.42
N ASP A 177 0.41 -2.64 -16.21
CA ASP A 177 1.75 -3.14 -15.83
C ASP A 177 2.11 -2.79 -14.37
N THR A 178 1.14 -2.89 -13.46
CA THR A 178 1.48 -2.88 -12.02
C THR A 178 2.18 -4.20 -11.69
N LEU A 179 3.41 -4.12 -11.18
CA LEU A 179 4.22 -5.27 -10.82
C LEU A 179 4.12 -5.48 -9.30
N LEU A 180 3.40 -6.53 -8.88
CA LEU A 180 3.47 -7.03 -7.52
C LEU A 180 4.65 -8.00 -7.45
N LEU A 181 5.54 -7.80 -6.49
CA LEU A 181 6.63 -8.71 -6.20
C LEU A 181 6.61 -9.01 -4.70
N SER A 182 6.41 -10.28 -4.39
CA SER A 182 6.02 -10.71 -3.04
C SER A 182 6.97 -11.79 -2.53
N ASP A 183 7.49 -11.60 -1.32
CA ASP A 183 8.42 -12.50 -0.61
C ASP A 183 9.89 -12.37 -1.04
N GLN A 184 10.52 -11.31 -0.52
CA GLN A 184 11.98 -11.21 -0.43
C GLN A 184 12.41 -11.04 1.02
N GLU A 185 13.49 -11.73 1.42
CA GLU A 185 13.99 -11.66 2.78
C GLU A 185 14.51 -10.26 3.11
N ILE A 186 14.01 -9.66 4.20
CA ILE A 186 14.39 -8.30 4.61
C ILE A 186 15.90 -8.15 4.71
N GLY A 187 16.58 -9.15 5.30
CA GLY A 187 18.03 -9.15 5.43
C GLY A 187 18.75 -9.02 4.08
N CYS A 188 18.23 -9.66 3.03
CA CYS A 188 18.76 -9.54 1.69
C CYS A 188 18.49 -8.15 1.11
N VAL A 189 17.24 -7.67 1.16
CA VAL A 189 16.85 -6.35 0.63
C VAL A 189 17.69 -5.24 1.26
N LEU A 190 17.88 -5.27 2.58
CA LEU A 190 18.74 -4.33 3.29
C LEU A 190 20.20 -4.42 2.85
N SER A 191 20.71 -5.64 2.59
CA SER A 191 22.09 -5.84 2.11
C SER A 191 22.31 -5.28 0.69
N GLN A 192 21.25 -5.21 -0.12
CA GLN A 192 21.25 -4.62 -1.46
C GLN A 192 20.89 -3.13 -1.45
N GLY A 193 20.92 -2.48 -0.28
CA GLY A 193 20.63 -1.05 -0.17
C GLY A 193 19.16 -0.69 -0.41
N GLY A 194 18.25 -1.65 -0.19
CA GLY A 194 16.81 -1.48 -0.40
C GLY A 194 16.30 -2.01 -1.74
N ASP A 195 17.16 -2.58 -2.60
CA ASP A 195 16.76 -3.18 -3.87
C ASP A 195 16.35 -4.66 -3.70
N PRO A 196 15.06 -5.00 -3.86
CA PRO A 196 14.59 -6.37 -3.72
C PRO A 196 14.88 -7.26 -4.94
N GLN A 197 15.28 -6.71 -6.11
CA GLN A 197 15.43 -7.49 -7.34
C GLN A 197 16.61 -8.48 -7.31
N GLY A 198 17.60 -8.25 -6.46
CA GLY A 198 18.78 -9.11 -6.32
C GLY A 198 18.63 -10.26 -5.33
N CYS A 199 17.44 -10.48 -4.79
CA CYS A 199 17.20 -11.41 -3.69
C CYS A 199 16.51 -12.69 -4.17
N GLU A 200 16.98 -13.84 -3.67
CA GLU A 200 16.36 -15.15 -3.87
C GLU A 200 15.62 -15.56 -2.60
N ILE A 201 14.55 -16.35 -2.73
CA ILE A 201 13.91 -17.02 -1.60
C ILE A 201 14.94 -18.00 -1.04
N THR A 202 15.48 -17.72 0.15
CA THR A 202 16.40 -18.68 0.77
C THR A 202 15.55 -19.85 1.29
N SER A 203 15.59 -21.00 0.60
CA SER A 203 14.87 -22.23 0.97
C SER A 203 15.06 -22.62 2.44
N VAL A 204 13.99 -23.11 3.09
CA VAL A 204 14.13 -23.79 4.40
C VAL A 204 14.62 -25.21 4.16
N GLU A 205 15.71 -25.60 4.85
CA GLU A 205 16.21 -26.98 4.88
C GLU A 205 15.25 -27.89 5.67
N GLU A 206 14.19 -28.43 5.04
CA GLU A 206 13.64 -29.71 5.48
C GLU A 206 13.17 -30.54 4.27
N GLU A 207 13.91 -31.61 3.96
CA GLU A 207 13.54 -32.57 2.92
C GLU A 207 12.28 -33.35 3.34
N ASP A 208 11.15 -33.12 2.66
CA ASP A 208 10.14 -34.17 2.48
C ASP A 208 10.33 -34.80 1.08
N PRO A 209 10.94 -36.00 0.98
CA PRO A 209 11.21 -36.66 -0.29
C PRO A 209 9.95 -37.22 -0.99
N THR A 210 8.74 -36.84 -0.54
CA THR A 210 7.49 -37.34 -1.13
C THR A 210 6.58 -36.28 -1.73
N TYR A 211 7.01 -35.02 -1.84
CA TYR A 211 6.13 -33.96 -2.36
C TYR A 211 6.83 -32.87 -3.16
N GLU A 212 7.46 -33.27 -4.25
CA GLU A 212 7.94 -32.38 -5.32
C GLU A 212 7.77 -33.16 -6.65
N ASP A 213 6.53 -33.52 -7.02
CA ASP A 213 6.25 -34.20 -8.30
C ASP A 213 6.31 -33.16 -9.44
N GLY A 214 7.49 -32.54 -9.62
CA GLY A 214 7.74 -31.39 -10.49
C GLY A 214 9.21 -30.97 -10.56
N CYS A 215 10.02 -31.39 -9.57
CA CYS A 215 11.47 -31.15 -9.52
C CYS A 215 12.33 -32.30 -10.06
N ASP A 216 11.73 -33.34 -10.63
CA ASP A 216 12.45 -34.47 -11.21
C ASP A 216 13.42 -34.01 -12.32
N GLY A 217 14.72 -33.96 -11.97
CA GLY A 217 15.80 -33.61 -12.89
C GLY A 217 16.17 -32.13 -12.97
N LYS A 218 15.59 -31.27 -12.14
CA LYS A 218 16.07 -29.90 -11.89
C LYS A 218 16.87 -29.88 -10.60
N GLY A 219 18.01 -29.19 -10.57
CA GLY A 219 18.92 -29.24 -9.41
C GLY A 219 18.32 -28.58 -8.18
N ASP A 220 18.90 -28.84 -7.01
CA ASP A 220 18.52 -28.30 -5.68
C ASP A 220 18.33 -26.77 -5.61
N SER A 221 18.76 -26.02 -6.64
CA SER A 221 18.55 -24.56 -6.75
C SER A 221 17.12 -24.16 -7.13
N ASP A 222 16.34 -25.06 -7.73
CA ASP A 222 15.07 -24.71 -8.39
C ASP A 222 13.84 -25.00 -7.52
N CYS A 223 14.01 -25.63 -6.35
CA CYS A 223 12.91 -26.08 -5.50
C CYS A 223 13.05 -25.46 -4.12
N GLN A 224 12.57 -24.22 -3.99
CA GLN A 224 12.65 -23.42 -2.77
C GLN A 224 11.23 -23.19 -2.24
N TRP A 225 10.92 -23.78 -1.08
CA TRP A 225 9.67 -23.53 -0.37
C TRP A 225 9.92 -23.16 1.09
N VAL A 226 8.91 -22.53 1.70
CA VAL A 226 8.89 -22.13 3.11
C VAL A 226 7.59 -22.65 3.72
N ASP A 227 7.65 -23.26 4.90
CA ASP A 227 6.44 -23.66 5.65
C ASP A 227 5.60 -22.41 6.00
N VAL A 228 4.28 -22.46 5.82
CA VAL A 228 3.40 -21.29 6.07
C VAL A 228 3.41 -20.83 7.53
N THR A 229 3.81 -21.68 8.47
CA THR A 229 3.96 -21.33 9.89
C THR A 229 5.28 -20.61 10.19
N SER A 230 6.16 -20.48 9.20
CA SER A 230 7.43 -19.77 9.29
C SER A 230 7.21 -18.29 9.62
N GLN A 231 7.81 -17.85 10.72
CA GLN A 231 7.82 -16.46 11.17
C GLN A 231 8.98 -15.66 10.58
N ARG A 232 9.54 -16.11 9.45
CA ARG A 232 10.63 -15.42 8.77
C ARG A 232 10.16 -14.12 8.17
N ASP A 233 10.88 -13.04 8.46
CA ASP A 233 10.47 -11.73 8.00
C ASP A 233 10.67 -11.59 6.48
N PHE A 234 9.69 -11.01 5.79
CA PHE A 234 9.77 -10.77 4.36
C PHE A 234 9.20 -9.41 3.96
N VAL A 235 9.51 -9.04 2.72
CA VAL A 235 9.06 -7.82 2.08
C VAL A 235 8.03 -8.17 1.01
N LEU A 236 6.91 -7.45 1.06
CA LEU A 236 5.98 -7.32 -0.06
C LEU A 236 6.25 -5.98 -0.71
N TRP A 237 6.30 -5.93 -2.03
CA TRP A 237 6.36 -4.65 -2.70
C TRP A 237 5.56 -4.62 -3.99
N VAL A 238 5.12 -3.42 -4.32
CA VAL A 238 4.35 -3.13 -5.52
C VAL A 238 4.97 -1.91 -6.19
N HIS A 239 5.09 -1.98 -7.51
CA HIS A 239 5.52 -0.86 -8.32
C HIS A 239 4.59 -0.72 -9.51
N GLY A 240 4.12 0.49 -9.76
CA GLY A 240 3.32 0.76 -10.93
C GLY A 240 3.14 2.25 -11.18
N THR A 241 2.46 2.54 -12.28
CA THR A 241 2.05 3.91 -12.62
C THR A 241 0.60 4.12 -12.25
N THR A 242 0.31 5.27 -11.66
CA THR A 242 -1.05 5.76 -11.45
C THR A 242 -1.33 6.96 -12.35
N THR A 243 -2.60 7.16 -12.69
CA THR A 243 -3.06 8.34 -13.43
C THR A 243 -4.20 9.02 -12.69
N PHE A 244 -4.35 10.31 -12.96
CA PHE A 244 -5.36 11.19 -12.38
C PHE A 244 -5.59 12.35 -13.36
N ASP A 245 -6.65 13.12 -13.17
CA ASP A 245 -6.90 14.31 -13.97
C ASP A 245 -5.77 15.32 -13.78
N LYS A 246 -5.44 16.07 -14.83
CA LYS A 246 -4.31 16.99 -14.77
C LYS A 246 -4.54 18.06 -13.70
N ILE A 247 -3.59 18.21 -12.77
CA ILE A 247 -3.66 19.20 -11.70
C ILE A 247 -2.94 20.52 -12.04
N ASP A 248 -3.38 21.62 -11.43
CA ASP A 248 -2.66 22.90 -11.44
C ASP A 248 -1.59 22.93 -10.34
N TYR A 249 -0.32 22.94 -10.74
CA TYR A 249 0.80 22.94 -9.80
C TYR A 249 0.90 24.23 -8.95
N ASN A 250 0.17 25.30 -9.30
CA ASN A 250 0.23 26.56 -8.56
C ASN A 250 -0.40 26.48 -7.16
N SER A 251 -1.44 25.65 -7.03
CA SER A 251 -2.16 25.44 -5.78
C SER A 251 -2.93 24.13 -5.87
N PHE A 252 -2.64 23.18 -4.98
CA PHE A 252 -3.37 21.92 -4.92
C PHE A 252 -3.32 21.31 -3.53
N THR A 253 -4.25 20.41 -3.23
CA THR A 253 -4.29 19.64 -1.99
C THR A 253 -4.11 18.17 -2.29
N LEU A 254 -3.26 17.48 -1.52
CA LEU A 254 -3.22 16.03 -1.42
C LEU A 254 -4.05 15.59 -0.22
N ALA A 255 -5.08 14.79 -0.47
CA ALA A 255 -5.83 14.07 0.55
C ALA A 255 -5.36 12.61 0.63
N VAL A 256 -5.22 12.11 1.84
CA VAL A 256 -4.86 10.72 2.13
C VAL A 256 -5.89 10.13 3.07
N ASN A 257 -6.53 9.03 2.67
CA ASN A 257 -7.36 8.24 3.57
C ASN A 257 -6.46 7.34 4.43
N SER A 258 -6.12 7.81 5.63
CA SER A 258 -5.29 7.10 6.60
C SER A 258 -6.09 6.21 7.56
N THR A 259 -7.39 6.04 7.32
CA THR A 259 -8.23 5.08 8.06
C THR A 259 -7.64 3.69 7.98
N ASN A 260 -7.52 3.02 9.12
CA ASN A 260 -7.11 1.61 9.22
C ASN A 260 -5.67 1.32 8.77
N ILE A 261 -4.81 2.35 8.62
CA ILE A 261 -3.38 2.16 8.36
C ILE A 261 -2.67 1.84 9.69
N SER A 262 -2.04 0.67 9.80
CA SER A 262 -1.32 0.25 11.01
C SER A 262 -0.12 1.15 11.30
N SER A 263 0.82 1.19 10.36
CA SER A 263 2.01 2.03 10.40
C SER A 263 2.54 2.21 8.99
N ALA A 264 2.59 3.43 8.49
CA ALA A 264 3.17 3.71 7.18
C ALA A 264 3.89 5.06 7.13
N SER A 265 4.91 5.15 6.30
CA SER A 265 5.55 6.40 5.90
C SER A 265 5.22 6.71 4.46
N LEU A 266 4.85 7.96 4.19
CA LEU A 266 4.62 8.46 2.85
C LEU A 266 5.72 9.45 2.48
N LYS A 267 6.28 9.26 1.30
CA LYS A 267 7.21 10.17 0.66
C LYS A 267 6.64 10.56 -0.70
N VAL A 268 6.51 11.86 -0.95
CA VAL A 268 6.06 12.36 -2.25
C VAL A 268 7.09 13.29 -2.84
N THR A 269 7.50 13.01 -4.07
CA THR A 269 8.44 13.82 -4.86
C THR A 269 7.66 14.51 -5.97
N MET A 270 7.75 15.84 -6.02
CA MET A 270 7.07 16.66 -7.02
C MET A 270 7.99 16.98 -8.22
N PRO A 271 7.44 17.21 -9.42
CA PRO A 271 8.17 17.72 -10.57
C PRO A 271 8.85 19.05 -10.30
N THR A 272 9.84 19.38 -11.13
CA THR A 272 10.45 20.71 -11.12
C THR A 272 9.49 21.73 -11.73
N THR A 273 9.29 22.84 -11.03
CA THR A 273 8.48 23.98 -11.48
C THR A 273 9.35 25.25 -11.58
N PRO A 274 8.96 26.25 -12.40
CA PRO A 274 9.69 27.52 -12.48
C PRO A 274 9.72 28.26 -11.13
N GLU A 275 8.56 28.34 -10.47
CA GLU A 275 8.41 28.78 -9.10
C GLU A 275 8.45 27.57 -8.16
N PRO A 276 9.24 27.57 -7.06
CA PRO A 276 9.38 26.39 -6.22
C PRO A 276 8.08 26.04 -5.49
N ILE A 277 7.79 24.75 -5.39
CA ILE A 277 6.66 24.23 -4.60
C ILE A 277 6.98 24.36 -3.11
N ARG A 278 5.96 24.74 -2.34
CA ARG A 278 6.02 24.85 -0.89
C ARG A 278 4.84 24.10 -0.29
N LEU A 279 5.06 23.48 0.86
CA LEU A 279 3.99 22.97 1.71
C LEU A 279 3.33 24.15 2.43
N GLY A 280 2.02 24.23 2.32
CA GLY A 280 1.16 25.16 3.03
C GLY A 280 0.62 24.52 4.31
N GLU A 281 -0.69 24.67 4.53
CA GLU A 281 -1.35 24.13 5.71
C GLU A 281 -1.45 22.60 5.64
N THR A 282 -1.26 21.96 6.80
CA THR A 282 -1.47 20.52 6.97
C THR A 282 -2.53 20.28 8.03
N GLN A 283 -3.38 19.27 7.81
CA GLN A 283 -4.50 18.97 8.69
C GLN A 283 -4.78 17.48 8.71
N SER A 284 -5.05 16.93 9.89
CA SER A 284 -5.58 15.57 10.07
C SER A 284 -6.96 15.65 10.68
N ASN A 285 -7.94 14.97 10.10
CA ASN A 285 -9.32 14.92 10.56
C ASN A 285 -9.67 13.48 10.95
N LEU A 286 -10.10 13.30 12.19
CA LEU A 286 -10.77 12.09 12.67
C LEU A 286 -12.28 12.38 12.68
N ASN A 287 -13.05 11.57 11.97
CA ASN A 287 -14.50 11.63 11.93
C ASN A 287 -15.09 10.39 12.62
N CYS A 288 -15.82 10.62 13.72
CA CYS A 288 -16.48 9.58 14.52
C CYS A 288 -17.98 9.47 14.22
N ASP A 289 -18.51 10.33 13.34
CA ASP A 289 -19.93 10.39 13.01
C ASP A 289 -20.33 9.38 11.93
N ASP A 290 -19.34 8.70 11.31
CA ASP A 290 -19.57 7.69 10.29
C ASP A 290 -20.13 6.39 10.89
N GLU A 291 -21.20 5.90 10.27
CA GLU A 291 -21.81 4.61 10.59
C GLU A 291 -21.34 3.57 9.58
N TRP A 292 -20.83 2.44 10.07
CA TRP A 292 -20.50 1.30 9.22
C TRP A 292 -21.61 0.26 9.26
N ASP A 293 -22.23 -0.06 8.13
CA ASP A 293 -23.20 -1.15 8.01
C ASP A 293 -22.50 -2.43 7.52
N ASP A 294 -22.59 -3.50 8.31
CA ASP A 294 -22.15 -4.84 7.94
C ASP A 294 -23.36 -5.78 7.97
N GLU A 295 -23.91 -6.07 6.79
CA GLU A 295 -25.06 -6.99 6.61
C GLU A 295 -26.26 -6.68 7.52
N GLY A 296 -26.55 -5.40 7.76
CA GLY A 296 -27.64 -4.93 8.62
C GLY A 296 -27.26 -4.72 10.08
N THR A 297 -25.98 -4.90 10.43
CA THR A 297 -25.42 -4.51 11.73
C THR A 297 -24.71 -3.17 11.59
N ILE A 298 -25.26 -2.13 12.24
CA ILE A 298 -24.66 -0.80 12.25
C ILE A 298 -23.64 -0.73 13.38
N TYR A 299 -22.41 -0.38 13.03
CA TYR A 299 -21.32 -0.06 13.94
C TYR A 299 -21.12 1.45 13.96
N THR A 300 -20.95 2.01 15.15
CA THR A 300 -20.69 3.43 15.38
C THR A 300 -19.42 3.59 16.19
N ALA A 301 -18.62 4.60 15.90
CA ALA A 301 -17.41 4.86 16.67
C ALA A 301 -17.77 5.49 18.03
N ASP A 302 -17.11 5.06 19.10
CA ASP A 302 -17.24 5.66 20.44
C ASP A 302 -16.13 6.69 20.67
N CYS A 303 -16.11 7.73 19.84
CA CYS A 303 -15.14 8.82 19.92
C CYS A 303 -15.75 10.17 19.54
N GLN A 304 -14.98 11.25 19.73
CA GLN A 304 -15.37 12.59 19.32
C GLN A 304 -14.53 13.01 18.10
N SER A 305 -15.20 13.46 17.03
CA SER A 305 -14.54 13.99 15.84
C SER A 305 -13.59 15.13 16.22
N THR A 306 -12.37 15.10 15.68
CA THR A 306 -11.32 16.06 16.00
C THR A 306 -10.51 16.43 14.76
N SER A 307 -9.95 17.63 14.78
CA SER A 307 -9.02 18.12 13.76
C SER A 307 -7.69 18.50 14.42
N ILE A 308 -6.60 17.97 13.89
CA ILE A 308 -5.24 18.34 14.28
C ILE A 308 -4.69 19.19 13.13
N PHE A 309 -4.41 20.45 13.42
CA PHE A 309 -3.69 21.34 12.51
C PHE A 309 -2.18 21.15 12.69
N ASP A 310 -1.40 21.50 11.67
CA ASP A 310 0.06 21.41 11.68
C ASP A 310 0.54 19.97 11.91
N LYS A 311 -0.04 19.03 11.16
CA LYS A 311 0.44 17.64 11.13
C LYS A 311 1.93 17.61 10.83
N GLU A 312 2.66 16.81 11.61
CA GLU A 312 4.11 16.68 11.49
C GLU A 312 4.50 16.19 10.09
N THR A 313 5.40 16.94 9.46
CA THR A 313 5.94 16.65 8.14
C THR A 313 7.42 17.01 8.11
N SER A 314 8.14 16.37 7.22
CA SER A 314 9.51 16.73 6.85
C SER A 314 9.52 17.10 5.37
N SER A 315 10.28 18.11 4.98
CA SER A 315 10.45 18.42 3.56
C SER A 315 11.89 18.78 3.23
N LYS A 316 12.31 18.46 2.00
CA LYS A 316 13.65 18.69 1.50
C LYS A 316 13.66 18.83 -0.01
N MET A 317 14.71 19.47 -0.53
CA MET A 317 14.98 19.49 -1.95
C MET A 317 15.85 18.29 -2.33
N VAL A 318 15.42 17.50 -3.32
CA VAL A 318 16.14 16.32 -3.82
C VAL A 318 16.61 16.53 -5.27
N ASN A 319 17.32 15.53 -5.83
CA ASN A 319 17.83 15.55 -7.21
C ASN A 319 18.69 16.79 -7.54
N GLY A 320 19.57 17.16 -6.60
CA GLY A 320 20.45 18.32 -6.76
C GLY A 320 19.77 19.67 -6.57
N GLY A 321 18.59 19.70 -5.93
CA GLY A 321 17.85 20.93 -5.67
C GLY A 321 16.70 21.19 -6.64
N ASN A 322 16.36 20.23 -7.50
CA ASN A 322 15.38 20.43 -8.58
C ASN A 322 13.97 19.98 -8.21
N ASN A 323 13.81 19.03 -7.29
CA ASN A 323 12.52 18.47 -6.93
C ASN A 323 12.24 18.71 -5.46
N TYR A 324 11.02 19.17 -5.16
CA TYR A 324 10.53 19.25 -3.79
C TYR A 324 10.05 17.87 -3.35
N GLN A 325 10.49 17.42 -2.18
CA GLN A 325 10.05 16.16 -1.57
C GLN A 325 9.53 16.44 -0.17
N PHE A 326 8.35 15.90 0.15
CA PHE A 326 7.84 15.90 1.51
C PHE A 326 7.60 14.47 2.01
N GLU A 327 7.70 14.31 3.32
CA GLU A 327 7.60 13.05 4.05
C GLU A 327 6.68 13.22 5.26
N THR A 328 5.84 12.21 5.54
CA THR A 328 4.92 12.17 6.69
C THR A 328 4.73 10.73 7.14
N GLU A 329 4.28 10.54 8.38
CA GLU A 329 3.92 9.24 8.93
C GLU A 329 2.41 9.12 9.18
N PHE A 330 1.92 7.89 9.08
CA PHE A 330 0.53 7.51 9.30
C PHE A 330 0.46 6.34 10.28
N SER A 331 -0.50 6.43 11.18
CA SER A 331 -0.91 5.36 12.08
C SER A 331 -2.37 5.60 12.48
N TYR A 332 -3.12 4.53 12.63
CA TYR A 332 -4.51 4.55 13.04
C TYR A 332 -4.68 3.78 14.36
N ASP A 333 -5.43 4.36 15.29
CA ASP A 333 -5.81 3.67 16.52
C ASP A 333 -7.02 2.76 16.25
N PHE A 334 -6.78 1.46 16.17
CA PHE A 334 -7.81 0.46 15.89
C PHE A 334 -8.91 0.39 16.97
N ASP A 335 -8.71 0.96 18.16
CA ASP A 335 -9.76 1.06 19.17
C ASP A 335 -10.84 2.10 18.79
N LEU A 336 -10.54 2.99 17.85
CA LEU A 336 -11.46 4.03 17.35
C LEU A 336 -12.35 3.54 16.18
N TRP A 337 -12.16 2.31 15.71
CA TRP A 337 -12.98 1.74 14.65
C TRP A 337 -14.48 1.78 15.00
N PRO A 338 -15.39 2.16 14.07
CA PRO A 338 -15.20 2.44 12.64
C PRO A 338 -14.96 3.92 12.26
N ALA A 339 -14.37 4.75 13.12
CA ALA A 339 -14.08 6.15 12.79
C ALA A 339 -13.17 6.25 11.55
N THR A 340 -13.38 7.26 10.71
CA THR A 340 -12.55 7.51 9.54
C THR A 340 -11.49 8.58 9.82
N GLN A 341 -10.32 8.44 9.21
CA GLN A 341 -9.22 9.39 9.32
C GLN A 341 -8.76 9.83 7.93
N HIS A 342 -8.70 11.15 7.73
CA HIS A 342 -8.26 11.78 6.49
C HIS A 342 -7.22 12.85 6.78
N ASP A 343 -6.10 12.80 6.06
CA ASP A 343 -5.01 13.76 6.17
C ASP A 343 -4.93 14.62 4.90
N PHE A 344 -4.73 15.92 5.07
CA PHE A 344 -4.71 16.92 4.00
C PHE A 344 -3.40 17.70 4.04
N PHE A 345 -2.78 17.84 2.87
CA PHE A 345 -1.52 18.55 2.68
C PHE A 345 -1.69 19.54 1.52
N ASP A 346 -1.64 20.82 1.83
CA ASP A 346 -1.77 21.86 0.82
C ASP A 346 -0.42 22.24 0.23
N PHE A 347 -0.38 22.49 -1.07
CA PHE A 347 0.82 22.91 -1.78
C PHE A 347 0.56 24.20 -2.54
N THR A 348 1.58 25.05 -2.61
CA THR A 348 1.51 26.29 -3.39
C THR A 348 2.86 26.68 -3.96
N THR A 349 2.84 27.37 -5.10
CA THR A 349 4.02 28.07 -5.64
C THR A 349 4.10 29.53 -5.23
N ALA A 350 3.06 30.06 -4.57
CA ALA A 350 3.03 31.45 -4.11
C ALA A 350 4.20 31.72 -3.16
N GLU A 351 4.85 32.87 -3.35
CA GLU A 351 5.84 33.33 -2.40
C GLU A 351 5.16 33.67 -1.07
N PRO A 352 5.77 33.31 0.06
CA PRO A 352 5.29 33.78 1.35
C PRO A 352 5.31 35.30 1.41
N GLU A 353 4.33 35.90 2.10
CA GLU A 353 4.21 37.36 2.18
C GLU A 353 5.46 38.04 2.79
N ASP A 354 6.18 37.33 3.67
CA ASP A 354 7.36 37.84 4.39
C ASP A 354 8.58 36.89 4.31
N ASN A 355 9.11 36.59 3.13
CA ASN A 355 10.28 35.70 2.97
C ASN A 355 11.62 36.33 3.41
N ASN A 356 11.84 36.51 4.72
CA ASN A 356 13.13 36.97 5.24
C ASN A 356 14.17 35.84 5.21
N PRO A 357 15.44 36.13 4.91
CA PRO A 357 16.48 35.12 4.99
C PRO A 357 16.66 34.64 6.44
N PRO A 358 17.02 33.36 6.65
CA PRO A 358 17.23 32.83 8.00
C PRO A 358 18.34 33.60 8.73
N GLU A 359 18.09 33.94 9.99
CA GLU A 359 19.01 34.65 10.86
C GLU A 359 19.63 33.68 11.87
N TRP A 360 20.96 33.58 11.92
CA TRP A 360 21.64 32.78 12.94
C TRP A 360 21.43 33.38 14.33
N THR A 361 21.13 32.53 15.31
CA THR A 361 21.05 32.90 16.72
C THR A 361 22.42 32.81 17.39
N ASP A 362 22.54 33.35 18.60
CA ASP A 362 23.70 33.13 19.47
C ASP A 362 23.90 31.66 19.89
N GLY A 363 22.91 30.79 19.62
CA GLY A 363 22.98 29.36 19.86
C GLY A 363 23.72 28.59 18.76
N ALA A 364 23.92 29.21 17.58
CA ALA A 364 24.62 28.60 16.47
C ALA A 364 26.10 28.34 16.79
N PRO A 365 26.70 27.24 16.29
CA PRO A 365 28.14 27.06 16.30
C PRO A 365 28.84 28.24 15.59
N ALA A 366 29.94 28.71 16.16
CA ALA A 366 30.72 29.77 15.53
C ALA A 366 31.19 29.34 14.13
N ASP A 367 31.26 30.30 13.20
CA ASP A 367 31.77 30.05 11.86
C ASP A 367 33.13 29.34 11.89
N GLY A 368 33.28 28.28 11.08
CA GLY A 368 34.45 27.41 11.06
C GLY A 368 34.55 26.40 12.20
N THR A 369 33.54 26.26 13.07
CA THR A 369 33.46 25.18 14.07
C THR A 369 33.42 23.83 13.37
N LYS A 370 34.37 22.95 13.71
CA LYS A 370 34.38 21.58 13.20
C LYS A 370 33.44 20.73 14.04
N ILE A 371 32.32 20.33 13.44
CA ILE A 371 31.40 19.37 14.02
C ILE A 371 31.94 17.96 13.70
N PRO A 372 32.29 17.14 14.70
CA PRO A 372 32.66 15.75 14.46
C PRO A 372 31.40 14.96 14.05
N PHE A 373 31.45 14.34 12.86
CA PHE A 373 30.43 13.41 12.39
C PHE A 373 31.02 12.01 12.30
N VAL A 374 30.30 10.99 12.79
CA VAL A 374 30.77 9.60 12.80
C VAL A 374 29.89 8.78 11.87
N ASN A 375 30.51 8.16 10.86
CA ASN A 375 29.88 7.12 10.06
C ASN A 375 29.69 5.87 10.95
N LYS A 376 28.48 5.27 10.95
CA LYS A 376 28.03 4.12 11.77
C LYS A 376 28.98 2.90 11.80
N ALA A 377 30.03 2.85 10.98
CA ALA A 377 30.97 1.73 10.89
C ALA A 377 31.98 1.60 12.06
N SER A 378 32.04 2.53 13.03
CA SER A 378 32.99 2.45 14.15
C SER A 378 32.36 2.80 15.49
N GLU A 379 32.32 1.82 16.39
CA GLU A 379 31.81 1.90 17.76
C GLU A 379 32.61 2.92 18.60
N GLY A 380 32.08 4.14 18.79
CA GLY A 380 32.62 5.10 19.75
C GLY A 380 32.23 6.57 19.53
N GLU A 381 31.66 7.17 20.58
CA GLU A 381 31.20 8.57 20.78
C GLU A 381 30.13 9.11 19.81
N GLN A 382 28.89 9.14 20.29
CA GLN A 382 27.75 9.84 19.69
C GLN A 382 27.71 11.30 20.15
N ILE A 383 27.70 12.24 19.19
CA ILE A 383 27.03 13.54 19.38
C ILE A 383 26.11 13.72 18.18
N ILE A 384 24.84 13.40 18.38
CA ILE A 384 23.73 13.72 17.47
C ILE A 384 23.13 14.98 18.08
N PHE A 385 23.30 16.13 17.42
CA PHE A 385 22.51 17.29 17.83
C PHE A 385 21.04 16.92 17.72
N THR A 386 20.25 17.19 18.76
CA THR A 386 18.80 16.96 18.66
C THR A 386 18.21 17.91 17.63
N ALA A 387 17.08 17.55 17.02
CA ALA A 387 16.36 18.46 16.13
C ALA A 387 16.09 19.82 16.81
N GLU A 388 15.78 19.81 18.11
CA GLU A 388 15.61 21.00 18.94
C GLU A 388 16.89 21.85 19.08
N GLN A 389 18.07 21.22 19.17
CA GLN A 389 19.34 21.95 19.19
C GLN A 389 19.62 22.61 17.85
N ILE A 390 19.38 21.90 16.74
CA ILE A 390 19.60 22.44 15.39
C ILE A 390 18.60 23.57 15.10
N SER A 391 17.32 23.37 15.46
CA SER A 391 16.28 24.39 15.32
C SER A 391 16.56 25.64 16.15
N SER A 392 17.35 25.52 17.23
CA SER A 392 17.75 26.67 18.04
C SER A 392 18.83 27.55 17.40
N TRP A 393 19.55 27.06 16.37
CA TRP A 393 20.69 27.76 15.79
C TRP A 393 20.32 28.92 14.88
N TYR A 394 19.12 28.95 14.37
CA TYR A 394 18.68 29.98 13.43
C TYR A 394 17.20 30.24 13.64
N TYR A 395 16.77 31.43 13.24
CA TYR A 395 15.39 31.82 13.13
C TYR A 395 15.06 31.91 11.65
N ASP A 396 13.98 31.25 11.23
CA ASP A 396 13.44 31.35 9.88
C ASP A 396 11.92 31.39 9.95
N ASP A 397 11.32 32.17 9.06
CA ASP A 397 9.88 32.38 9.02
C ASP A 397 9.15 31.17 8.41
N TYR A 398 9.85 30.31 7.63
CA TYR A 398 9.19 29.25 6.83
C TYR A 398 9.85 27.86 6.78
N SER A 399 11.02 27.62 7.39
CA SER A 399 11.64 26.28 7.34
C SER A 399 12.33 25.80 8.63
N ALA A 400 12.17 24.50 8.90
CA ALA A 400 12.97 23.78 9.87
C ALA A 400 14.35 23.44 9.26
N ALA A 401 15.44 23.64 10.00
CA ALA A 401 16.77 23.39 9.49
C ALA A 401 16.99 21.90 9.43
N GLN A 402 17.50 21.48 8.30
CA GLN A 402 18.00 20.16 8.09
C GLN A 402 19.50 20.24 7.89
N ILE A 403 20.24 19.44 8.65
CA ILE A 403 21.64 19.20 8.38
C ILE A 403 21.70 18.05 7.37
N ASN A 404 22.18 18.34 6.17
CA ASN A 404 22.53 17.31 5.19
C ASN A 404 24.00 16.93 5.40
N CYS A 405 24.26 15.70 5.83
CA CYS A 405 25.60 15.18 6.18
C CYS A 405 26.21 14.34 5.07
#